data_AF-A0A0J8AWY9-F1
#
_entry.id   AF-A0A0J8AWY9-F1
#
_cell.length_a   1.000
_cell.length_b   1.000
_cell.length_c   1.000
_cell.angle_alpha   90.00
_cell.angle_beta   90.00
_cell.angle_gamma   90.00
#
_symmetry.space_group_name_H-M   'P 1'
#
loop_
_entity.id
_entity.type
_entity.pdbx_description
1 polymer ?
#
loop_
_entity_poly.entity_id
_entity_poly.type
_entity_poly.pdbx_seq_one_letter_code
_entity_poly.pdbx_strand_id
1 'polypeptide(L)'
;DEFIGACDDFSEEISKSIHVEHEQKQKMRHEFSNNFYPRWLNYIEKLLSQNRFDYCVGDSLTLADLYLYTHMDYLVSGILEQVPGDLACKKEQIRKHFDMIKSNKKICQWNDKHASKSPQI
;
A
#
# COMPACT_ATOMS: atom_id res chain seq x y z
N ASP A 1 8.35 -6.79 12.57
CA ASP A 1 8.49 -5.41 12.09
C ASP A 1 7.08 -4.85 11.96
N GLU A 2 6.79 -3.70 12.56
CA GLU A 2 5.45 -3.10 12.60
C GLU A 2 4.93 -2.77 11.21
N PHE A 3 5.81 -2.37 10.29
CA PHE A 3 5.43 -2.09 8.90
C PHE A 3 5.06 -3.36 8.13
N ILE A 4 5.84 -4.43 8.31
CA ILE A 4 5.56 -5.72 7.68
C ILE A 4 4.25 -6.28 8.20
N GLY A 5 4.05 -6.28 9.53
CA GLY A 5 2.80 -6.75 10.14
C GLY A 5 1.59 -5.96 9.65
N ALA A 6 1.69 -4.64 9.53
CA ALA A 6 0.61 -3.83 8.98
C ALA A 6 0.30 -4.19 7.52
N CYS A 7 1.32 -4.46 6.69
CA CYS A 7 1.11 -4.89 5.30
C CYS A 7 0.50 -6.30 5.22
N ASP A 8 0.87 -7.20 6.14
CA ASP A 8 0.27 -8.54 6.24
C ASP A 8 -1.22 -8.44 6.62
N ASP A 9 -1.58 -7.59 7.60
CA ASP A 9 -2.98 -7.33 7.97
C ASP A 9 -3.79 -6.80 6.78
N PHE A 10 -3.20 -5.90 5.99
CA PHE A 10 -3.83 -5.40 4.75
C PHE A 10 -4.06 -6.52 3.75
N SER A 11 -3.03 -7.34 3.50
CA SER A 11 -3.10 -8.46 2.55
C SER A 11 -4.16 -9.46 2.98
N GLU A 12 -4.22 -9.80 4.27
CA GLU A 12 -5.23 -10.68 4.83
C GLU A 12 -6.64 -10.08 4.62
N GLU A 13 -6.83 -8.80 4.91
CA GLU A 13 -8.13 -8.16 4.77
C GLU A 13 -8.63 -8.14 3.31
N ILE A 14 -7.76 -7.76 2.36
CA ILE A 14 -8.10 -7.77 0.93
C ILE A 14 -8.39 -9.19 0.44
N SER A 15 -7.63 -10.19 0.89
CA SER A 15 -7.77 -11.59 0.45
C SER A 15 -9.18 -12.14 0.68
N LYS A 16 -9.86 -11.70 1.74
CA LYS A 16 -11.24 -12.08 2.07
C LYS A 16 -12.22 -11.77 0.93
N SER A 17 -11.92 -10.77 0.09
CA SER A 17 -12.80 -10.34 -1.01
C SER A 17 -12.46 -10.95 -2.37
N ILE A 18 -11.36 -11.70 -2.52
CA ILE A 18 -10.86 -12.13 -3.85
C ILE A 18 -11.77 -13.20 -4.48
N HIS A 19 -12.04 -14.26 -3.72
CA HIS A 19 -12.75 -15.47 -4.18
C HIS A 19 -14.18 -15.56 -3.68
N VAL A 20 -14.92 -14.44 -3.76
CA VAL A 20 -16.35 -14.39 -3.41
C VAL A 20 -17.19 -13.83 -4.56
N GLU A 21 -18.48 -14.16 -4.56
CA GLU A 21 -19.46 -13.69 -5.55
C GLU A 21 -19.55 -12.16 -5.61
N HIS A 22 -19.97 -11.63 -6.77
CA HIS A 22 -19.89 -10.20 -7.07
C HIS A 22 -20.56 -9.31 -6.00
N GLU A 23 -21.81 -9.59 -5.61
CA GLU A 23 -22.51 -8.76 -4.60
C GLU A 23 -21.80 -8.78 -3.24
N GLN A 24 -21.25 -9.93 -2.84
CA GLN A 24 -20.51 -10.05 -1.58
C GLN A 24 -19.16 -9.32 -1.67
N LYS A 25 -18.45 -9.44 -2.79
CA LYS A 25 -17.20 -8.72 -3.07
C LYS A 25 -17.39 -7.21 -2.91
N GLN A 26 -18.49 -6.69 -3.45
CA GLN A 26 -18.86 -5.28 -3.40
C GLN A 26 -19.07 -4.79 -1.96
N LYS A 27 -19.87 -5.52 -1.18
CA LYS A 27 -20.10 -5.21 0.25
C LYS A 27 -18.80 -5.21 1.05
N MET A 28 -17.95 -6.22 0.84
CA MET A 28 -16.67 -6.35 1.53
C MET A 28 -15.69 -5.24 1.16
N ARG A 29 -15.61 -4.85 -0.12
CA ARG A 29 -14.75 -3.75 -0.55
C ARG A 29 -15.26 -2.39 -0.11
N HIS A 30 -16.57 -2.22 0.00
CA HIS A 30 -17.16 -1.02 0.59
C HIS A 30 -16.83 -0.91 2.09
N GLU A 31 -16.96 -2.01 2.84
CA GLU A 31 -16.56 -2.08 4.25
C GLU A 31 -15.06 -1.80 4.42
N PHE A 32 -14.23 -2.46 3.61
CA PHE A 32 -12.80 -2.21 3.56
C PHE A 32 -12.48 -0.72 3.35
N SER A 33 -13.08 -0.10 2.33
CA SER A 33 -12.77 1.28 1.93
C SER A 33 -13.20 2.33 2.94
N ASN A 34 -14.33 2.10 3.63
CA ASN A 34 -14.87 3.08 4.57
C ASN A 34 -14.34 2.88 6.00
N ASN A 35 -13.97 1.66 6.36
CA ASN A 35 -13.63 1.31 7.73
C ASN A 35 -12.17 0.88 7.89
N PHE A 36 -11.75 -0.21 7.27
CA PHE A 36 -10.39 -0.73 7.45
C PHE A 36 -9.33 0.20 6.86
N TYR A 37 -9.51 0.59 5.60
CA TYR A 37 -8.51 1.29 4.81
C TYR A 37 -8.12 2.66 5.39
N PRO A 38 -9.05 3.53 5.83
CA PRO A 38 -8.68 4.79 6.46
C PRO A 38 -7.93 4.60 7.78
N ARG A 39 -8.31 3.59 8.58
CA ARG A 39 -7.61 3.26 9.84
C ARG A 39 -6.19 2.77 9.58
N TRP A 40 -6.03 1.89 8.60
CA TRP A 40 -4.73 1.37 8.21
C TRP A 40 -3.81 2.48 7.69
N LEU A 41 -4.30 3.36 6.82
CA LEU A 41 -3.55 4.53 6.36
C LEU A 41 -3.15 5.46 7.50
N ASN A 42 -4.05 5.71 8.46
CA ASN A 42 -3.72 6.52 9.65
C ASN A 42 -2.63 5.86 10.50
N TYR A 43 -2.62 4.53 10.60
CA TYR A 43 -1.61 3.79 11.34
C TYR A 43 -0.24 3.87 10.65
N ILE A 44 -0.16 3.61 9.33
CA ILE A 44 1.09 3.76 8.57
C ILE A 44 1.62 5.19 8.63
N GLU A 45 0.75 6.20 8.44
CA GLU A 45 1.13 7.61 8.53
C GLU A 45 1.73 7.92 9.90
N LYS A 46 1.13 7.40 10.97
CA LYS A 46 1.64 7.54 12.33
C LYS A 46 3.03 6.90 12.46
N LEU A 47 3.21 5.65 12.01
CA LEU A 47 4.51 4.96 12.09
C LEU A 47 5.60 5.76 11.35
N LEU A 48 5.32 6.21 10.12
CA LEU A 48 6.27 7.02 9.35
C LEU A 48 6.56 8.36 10.02
N SER A 49 5.57 9.02 10.64
CA SER A 49 5.78 10.29 11.36
C SER A 49 6.62 10.14 12.64
N GLN A 50 6.61 8.95 13.24
CA GLN A 50 7.36 8.66 14.47
C GLN A 50 8.80 8.22 14.18
N ASN A 51 9.10 7.85 12.94
CA ASN A 51 10.45 7.48 12.53
C ASN A 51 11.37 8.70 12.45
N ARG A 52 12.62 8.50 12.88
CA ARG A 52 13.68 9.52 12.80
C ARG A 52 14.26 9.70 11.40
N PHE A 53 14.05 8.72 10.54
CA PHE A 53 14.58 8.67 9.18
C PHE A 53 13.42 8.49 8.20
N ASP A 54 13.69 8.73 6.93
CA ASP A 54 12.68 8.64 5.87
C ASP A 54 12.38 7.19 5.43
N TYR A 55 13.08 6.19 5.99
CA TYR A 55 12.83 4.76 5.75
C TYR A 55 11.96 4.15 6.87
N CYS A 56 11.31 3.02 6.56
CA CYS A 56 10.50 2.26 7.51
C CYS A 56 11.30 1.81 8.73
N VAL A 57 12.57 1.42 8.55
CA VAL A 57 13.45 0.96 9.63
C VAL A 57 14.86 1.49 9.43
N GLY A 58 15.41 2.16 10.44
CA GLY A 58 16.78 2.68 10.38
C GLY A 58 16.95 3.79 9.33
N ASP A 59 18.18 3.98 8.87
CA ASP A 59 18.59 5.10 8.00
C ASP A 59 18.81 4.70 6.52
N SER A 60 18.43 3.48 6.14
CA SER A 60 18.66 2.93 4.81
C SER A 60 17.48 2.10 4.31
N LEU A 61 17.43 1.89 2.99
CA LEU A 61 16.40 1.09 2.33
C LEU A 61 16.39 -0.36 2.86
N THR A 62 15.23 -0.81 3.32
CA THR A 62 15.01 -2.16 3.82
C THR A 62 13.91 -2.89 3.05
N LEU A 63 13.69 -4.16 3.41
CA LEU A 63 12.57 -4.94 2.88
C LEU A 63 11.21 -4.33 3.27
N ALA A 64 11.10 -3.72 4.45
CA ALA A 64 9.87 -3.08 4.90
C ALA A 64 9.46 -1.90 4.01
N ASP A 65 10.43 -1.14 3.50
CA ASP A 65 10.17 -0.06 2.54
C ASP A 65 9.63 -0.58 1.21
N LEU A 66 10.24 -1.64 0.69
CA LEU A 66 9.82 -2.27 -0.56
C LEU A 66 8.42 -2.89 -0.42
N TYR A 67 8.14 -3.51 0.72
CA TYR A 67 6.85 -4.15 0.98
C TYR A 67 5.73 -3.12 1.14
N LEU A 68 5.99 -2.01 1.86
CA LEU A 68 5.04 -0.91 1.92
C LEU A 68 4.83 -0.27 0.55
N TYR A 69 5.92 -0.05 -0.21
CA TYR A 69 5.86 0.51 -1.54
C TYR A 69 4.98 -0.31 -2.50
N THR A 70 5.14 -1.63 -2.55
CA THR A 70 4.32 -2.48 -3.43
C THR A 70 2.84 -2.44 -3.06
N HIS A 71 2.50 -2.38 -1.77
CA HIS A 71 1.12 -2.23 -1.32
C HIS A 71 0.52 -0.87 -1.72
N MET A 72 1.29 0.21 -1.55
CA MET A 72 0.88 1.54 -1.98
C MET A 72 0.71 1.63 -3.50
N ASP A 73 1.62 1.05 -4.26
CA ASP A 73 1.56 1.03 -5.72
C ASP A 73 0.30 0.28 -6.21
N TYR A 74 0.00 -0.86 -5.58
CA TYR A 74 -1.22 -1.62 -5.83
C TYR A 74 -2.49 -0.80 -5.57
N LEU A 75 -2.55 -0.05 -4.46
CA LEU A 75 -3.66 0.83 -4.14
C LEU A 75 -3.82 1.99 -5.14
N VAL A 76 -2.72 2.69 -5.42
CA VAL A 76 -2.71 3.87 -6.30
C VAL A 76 -2.99 3.48 -7.76
N SER A 77 -2.69 2.24 -8.16
CA SER A 77 -3.01 1.73 -9.50
C SER A 77 -4.51 1.67 -9.82
N GLY A 78 -5.38 1.71 -8.79
CA GLY A 78 -6.84 1.63 -8.96
C GLY A 78 -7.36 0.24 -9.32
N ILE A 79 -6.52 -0.80 -9.25
CA ILE A 79 -6.89 -2.17 -9.60
C ILE A 79 -7.92 -2.78 -8.63
N LEU A 80 -7.96 -2.26 -7.40
CA LEU A 80 -9.01 -2.60 -6.45
C LEU A 80 -10.25 -1.76 -6.74
N GLU A 81 -11.16 -2.31 -7.57
CA GLU A 81 -12.47 -1.69 -7.80
C GLU A 81 -13.12 -1.26 -6.48
N GLN A 82 -13.66 -0.05 -6.46
CA GLN A 82 -14.40 0.56 -5.34
C GLN A 82 -13.56 0.92 -4.11
N VAL A 83 -12.24 0.74 -4.20
CA VAL A 83 -11.30 1.28 -3.25
C VAL A 83 -10.71 2.58 -3.82
N PRO A 84 -10.86 3.72 -3.14
CA PRO A 84 -10.34 4.99 -3.64
C PRO A 84 -8.80 5.00 -3.58
N GLY A 85 -8.15 4.81 -4.74
CA GLY A 85 -6.68 4.76 -4.83
C GLY A 85 -5.98 6.08 -4.48
N ASP A 86 -6.69 7.19 -4.49
CA ASP A 86 -6.16 8.52 -4.15
C ASP A 86 -6.05 8.75 -2.63
N LEU A 87 -6.67 7.91 -1.80
CA LEU A 87 -6.72 8.11 -0.35
C LEU A 87 -5.32 8.01 0.29
N ALA A 88 -4.49 7.09 -0.21
CA ALA A 88 -3.10 6.97 0.23
C ALA A 88 -2.29 8.24 -0.04
N CYS A 89 -2.51 8.91 -1.18
CA CYS A 89 -1.79 10.12 -1.57
C CYS A 89 -2.14 11.36 -0.73
N LYS A 90 -3.26 11.32 0.01
CA LYS A 90 -3.69 12.41 0.92
C LYS A 90 -2.92 12.45 2.23
N LYS A 91 -2.12 11.42 2.52
CA LYS A 91 -1.27 11.31 3.71
C LYS A 91 0.15 11.77 3.37
N GLU A 92 0.67 12.73 4.11
CA GLU A 92 1.88 13.45 3.74
C GLU A 92 3.11 12.55 3.86
N GLN A 93 3.26 11.84 4.97
CA GLN A 93 4.42 10.98 5.21
C GLN A 93 4.39 9.77 4.29
N ILE A 94 3.22 9.17 4.08
CA ILE A 94 3.04 8.09 3.09
C ILE A 94 3.42 8.57 1.69
N ARG A 95 2.94 9.74 1.25
CA ARG A 95 3.30 10.29 -0.06
C ARG A 95 4.80 10.52 -0.19
N LYS A 96 5.42 11.15 0.82
CA LYS A 96 6.85 11.42 0.86
C LYS A 96 7.67 10.13 0.76
N HIS A 97 7.32 9.12 1.55
CA HIS A 97 7.97 7.80 1.52
C HIS A 97 7.80 7.14 0.15
N PHE A 98 6.58 7.08 -0.36
CA PHE A 98 6.28 6.49 -1.65
C PHE A 98 7.08 7.14 -2.80
N ASP A 99 7.11 8.47 -2.85
CA ASP A 99 7.85 9.22 -3.88
C ASP A 99 9.37 9.00 -3.76
N MET A 100 9.90 8.94 -2.54
CA MET A 100 11.31 8.65 -2.27
C MET A 100 11.69 7.25 -2.80
N ILE A 101 10.90 6.23 -2.47
CA ILE A 101 11.16 4.85 -2.91
C ILE A 101 10.98 4.73 -4.42
N LYS A 102 9.91 5.31 -4.98
CA LYS A 102 9.64 5.31 -6.42
C LYS A 102 10.74 5.98 -7.24
N SER A 103 11.42 6.98 -6.69
CA SER A 103 12.52 7.72 -7.34
C SER A 103 13.86 6.97 -7.32
N ASN A 104 13.95 5.83 -6.62
CA ASN A 104 15.17 5.03 -6.62
C ASN A 104 15.41 4.41 -8.00
N LYS A 105 16.58 4.67 -8.60
CA LYS A 105 16.92 4.23 -9.96
C LYS A 105 16.68 2.74 -10.23
N LYS A 106 17.01 1.85 -9.28
CA LYS A 106 16.82 0.40 -9.45
C LYS A 106 15.34 0.02 -9.41
N ILE A 107 14.56 0.70 -8.57
CA ILE A 107 13.11 0.50 -8.46
C ILE A 107 12.42 1.05 -9.72
N CYS A 108 12.80 2.24 -10.21
CA CYS A 108 12.31 2.75 -11.49
C CYS A 108 12.56 1.75 -12.63
N GLN A 109 13.80 1.26 -12.77
CA GLN A 109 14.15 0.29 -13.81
C GLN A 109 13.36 -1.02 -13.67
N TRP A 110 13.13 -1.48 -12.44
CA TRP A 110 12.31 -2.67 -12.19
C TRP A 110 10.85 -2.40 -12.57
N ASN A 111 10.29 -1.26 -12.18
CA ASN A 111 8.93 -0.85 -12.52
C ASN A 111 8.77 -0.75 -14.04
N ASP A 112 9.68 -0.08 -14.76
CA ASP A 112 9.61 0.06 -16.23
C ASP A 112 9.62 -1.30 -16.93
N LYS A 113 10.43 -2.24 -16.43
CA LYS A 113 10.51 -3.61 -16.96
C LYS A 113 9.25 -4.44 -16.66
N HIS A 114 8.54 -4.12 -15.58
CA HIS A 114 7.39 -4.90 -15.09
C HIS A 114 6.07 -4.12 -15.11
N ALA A 115 6.01 -2.92 -15.70
CA ALA A 115 4.82 -2.07 -15.79
C ALA A 115 3.66 -2.74 -16.57
N SER A 116 3.96 -3.81 -17.30
CA SER A 116 3.00 -4.70 -17.97
C SER A 116 2.48 -5.85 -17.07
N LYS A 117 2.91 -5.95 -15.81
CA LYS A 117 2.67 -7.12 -14.93
C LYS A 117 2.10 -6.79 -13.54
N SER A 118 1.54 -5.60 -13.31
CA SER A 118 0.57 -5.48 -12.20
C SER A 118 -0.53 -6.51 -12.48
N PRO A 119 -0.77 -7.49 -11.60
CA PRO A 119 -1.59 -8.66 -11.93
C PRO A 119 -3.02 -8.20 -12.24
N GLN A 120 -3.39 -8.25 -13.51
CA GLN A 120 -4.76 -8.61 -13.85
C GLN A 120 -4.91 -10.07 -13.40
N ILE A 121 -6.00 -10.37 -12.70
CA ILE A 121 -6.39 -11.63 -12.05
C ILE A 121 -6.20 -11.63 -10.53
#